data_AF-A0A853JKK8-F1
#
_entry.id   AF-A0A853JKK8-F1
#
_cell.length_a   1.000
_cell.length_b   1.000
_cell.length_c   1.000
_cell.angle_alpha   90.00
_cell.angle_beta   90.00
_cell.angle_gamma   90.00
#
_symmetry.space_group_name_H-M   'P 1'
#
loop_
_entity.id
_entity.type
_entity.pdbx_description
1 polymer ?
#
loop_
_entity_poly.entity_id
_entity_poly.type
_entity_poly.pdbx_seq_one_letter_code
_entity_poly.pdbx_strand_id
1 'polypeptide(L)'
;MIRYYLCVDDTDDLTKKTSTGKIAEHIKKEAESLGSVIDYGITRHQLLLDDAIAYTSHNSSMCFSGSLSEGQLSRLWEKAAEIIMAEKAETADPGLCLCRLDQLKFPEKLLTFGKKAQRSVIKKEEAYDLARSVGGTRLEEFGGTGIGVIGALAGAGLRLSGNDGSIRGKSGIGTCQTTLSAAEMQNRLGVSHIIERSGAVLPPDTPVYIEDYAKIVLLGHQLVAWQKETKQMALSSVKNPISIPGIKKQAAGNWAALFSSVTMMRKSAWTIWIKPAVTVFTGDGQRKAIGAALKKDRLLPIFLII
;
A
#
# COMPACT_ATOMS: atom_id res chain seq x y z
N MET A 1 12.45 -25.93 7.52
CA MET A 1 11.28 -25.03 7.37
C MET A 1 11.44 -24.26 6.08
N ILE A 2 10.36 -24.11 5.32
CA ILE A 2 10.31 -23.56 3.98
C ILE A 2 9.62 -22.21 4.08
N ARG A 3 10.32 -21.16 3.67
CA ARG A 3 9.74 -19.81 3.60
C ARG A 3 8.84 -19.69 2.39
N TYR A 4 7.67 -19.09 2.57
CA TYR A 4 6.69 -18.94 1.50
C TYR A 4 6.03 -17.56 1.52
N TYR A 5 5.48 -17.18 0.36
CA TYR A 5 4.49 -16.14 0.19
C TYR A 5 3.18 -16.78 -0.24
N LEU A 6 2.09 -16.44 0.45
CA LEU A 6 0.74 -16.81 0.05
C LEU A 6 -0.03 -15.53 -0.24
N CYS A 7 -0.50 -15.40 -1.47
CA CYS A 7 -1.21 -14.23 -1.91
C CYS A 7 -2.55 -14.62 -2.56
N VAL A 8 -3.57 -13.80 -2.32
CA VAL A 8 -4.94 -13.99 -2.81
C VAL A 8 -5.44 -12.68 -3.41
N ASP A 9 -6.22 -12.79 -4.48
CA ASP A 9 -6.88 -11.64 -5.11
C ASP A 9 -8.28 -11.99 -5.61
N ASP A 10 -9.07 -10.94 -5.87
CA ASP A 10 -10.37 -10.99 -6.55
C ASP A 10 -11.38 -11.98 -5.95
N THR A 11 -11.56 -11.89 -4.63
CA THR A 11 -12.52 -12.74 -3.90
C THR A 11 -13.82 -12.03 -3.53
N ASP A 12 -13.93 -10.74 -3.85
CA ASP A 12 -15.03 -9.88 -3.41
C ASP A 12 -15.87 -9.35 -4.57
N ASP A 13 -16.99 -8.73 -4.23
CA ASP A 13 -17.90 -8.14 -5.18
C ASP A 13 -18.44 -6.79 -4.65
N LEU A 14 -19.29 -6.15 -5.43
CA LEU A 14 -19.92 -4.87 -5.06
C LEU A 14 -20.91 -4.99 -3.88
N THR A 15 -21.34 -6.20 -3.50
CA THR A 15 -22.21 -6.41 -2.34
C THR A 15 -21.48 -6.22 -1.02
N LYS A 16 -20.14 -6.34 -1.03
CA LYS A 16 -19.25 -6.17 0.15
C LYS A 16 -19.57 -7.11 1.32
N LYS A 17 -20.24 -8.25 1.05
CA LYS A 17 -20.47 -9.30 2.05
C LYS A 17 -19.17 -9.94 2.53
N THR A 18 -18.17 -10.00 1.66
CA THR A 18 -16.80 -10.44 1.96
C THR A 18 -15.79 -9.42 1.41
N SER A 19 -14.50 -9.64 1.68
CA SER A 19 -13.39 -8.88 1.08
C SER A 19 -12.18 -9.77 0.92
N THR A 20 -11.32 -9.50 -0.06
CA THR A 20 -10.00 -10.18 -0.23
C THR A 20 -9.18 -10.16 1.04
N GLY A 21 -9.25 -9.05 1.78
CA GLY A 21 -8.61 -8.96 3.08
C GLY A 21 -9.16 -9.96 4.09
N LYS A 22 -10.48 -10.11 4.19
CA LYS A 22 -11.13 -11.01 5.17
C LYS A 22 -10.74 -12.46 4.91
N ILE A 23 -10.79 -12.89 3.66
CA ILE A 23 -10.37 -14.22 3.25
C ILE A 23 -8.88 -14.43 3.52
N ALA A 24 -8.02 -13.46 3.20
CA ALA A 24 -6.60 -13.53 3.55
C ALA A 24 -6.37 -13.70 5.06
N GLU A 25 -7.18 -13.07 5.93
CA GLU A 25 -7.10 -13.27 7.39
C GLU A 25 -7.41 -14.70 7.81
N HIS A 26 -8.45 -15.29 7.23
CA HIS A 26 -8.87 -16.64 7.56
C HIS A 26 -7.82 -17.65 7.12
N ILE A 27 -7.25 -17.46 5.92
CA ILE A 27 -6.12 -18.29 5.44
C ILE A 27 -4.89 -18.12 6.33
N LYS A 28 -4.56 -16.88 6.72
CA LYS A 28 -3.43 -16.59 7.62
C LYS A 28 -3.60 -17.26 8.99
N LYS A 29 -4.81 -17.23 9.56
CA LYS A 29 -5.11 -17.93 10.83
C LYS A 29 -4.96 -19.44 10.71
N GLU A 30 -5.31 -20.01 9.57
CA GLU A 30 -5.06 -21.43 9.33
C GLU A 30 -3.58 -21.75 9.14
N ALA A 31 -2.81 -20.86 8.52
CA ALA A 31 -1.36 -21.00 8.50
C ALA A 31 -0.79 -21.01 9.94
N GLU A 32 -1.25 -20.11 10.80
CA GLU A 32 -0.87 -20.06 12.21
C GLU A 32 -1.28 -21.35 12.96
N SER A 33 -2.48 -21.88 12.72
CA SER A 33 -2.96 -23.14 13.32
C SER A 33 -2.11 -24.35 12.90
N LEU A 34 -1.58 -24.33 11.68
CA LEU A 34 -0.63 -25.31 11.16
C LEU A 34 0.80 -25.11 11.67
N GLY A 35 1.07 -24.10 12.50
CA GLY A 35 2.37 -23.82 13.09
C GLY A 35 3.24 -22.85 12.29
N SER A 36 2.66 -22.09 11.36
CA SER A 36 3.39 -21.07 10.61
C SER A 36 3.74 -19.88 11.50
N VAL A 37 5.01 -19.52 11.52
CA VAL A 37 5.46 -18.22 12.04
C VAL A 37 5.24 -17.18 10.94
N ILE A 38 4.33 -16.23 11.15
CA ILE A 38 3.96 -15.20 10.15
C ILE A 38 4.88 -13.98 10.27
N ASP A 39 5.40 -13.49 9.15
CA ASP A 39 6.19 -12.25 9.14
C ASP A 39 5.28 -11.05 8.87
N TYR A 40 5.38 -10.02 9.72
CA TYR A 40 4.81 -8.68 9.54
C TYR A 40 3.27 -8.58 9.39
N GLY A 41 2.57 -9.71 9.28
CA GLY A 41 1.14 -9.78 8.95
C GLY A 41 0.85 -9.65 7.45
N ILE A 42 -0.44 -9.43 7.13
CA ILE A 42 -0.93 -9.33 5.75
C ILE A 42 -0.61 -7.95 5.18
N THR A 43 0.01 -7.89 4.01
CA THR A 43 0.15 -6.69 3.19
C THR A 43 -0.92 -6.62 2.11
N ARG A 44 -1.48 -5.43 1.91
CA ARG A 44 -2.26 -5.06 0.72
C ARG A 44 -1.36 -4.37 -0.29
N HIS A 45 -1.36 -4.87 -1.52
CA HIS A 45 -0.61 -4.36 -2.66
C HIS A 45 -1.56 -3.72 -3.67
N GLN A 46 -1.36 -2.44 -3.97
CA GLN A 46 -2.18 -1.73 -4.96
C GLN A 46 -1.72 -2.13 -6.36
N LEU A 47 -2.68 -2.57 -7.20
CA LEU A 47 -2.46 -2.88 -8.61
C LEU A 47 -2.96 -1.73 -9.50
N LEU A 48 -2.85 -1.87 -10.82
CA LEU A 48 -3.24 -0.84 -11.77
C LEU A 48 -4.72 -0.45 -11.63
N LEU A 49 -4.99 0.86 -11.55
CA LEU A 49 -6.36 1.39 -11.67
C LEU A 49 -6.59 1.82 -13.12
N ASP A 50 -7.37 1.04 -13.86
CA ASP A 50 -7.62 1.24 -15.29
C ASP A 50 -9.03 0.75 -15.64
N ASP A 51 -9.71 1.47 -16.54
CA ASP A 51 -11.09 1.16 -16.96
C ASP A 51 -11.17 -0.16 -17.75
N ALA A 52 -10.05 -0.65 -18.30
CA ALA A 52 -9.98 -1.94 -18.97
C ALA A 52 -9.94 -3.13 -18.00
N ILE A 53 -9.84 -2.89 -16.69
CA ILE A 53 -9.83 -3.93 -15.65
C ILE A 53 -11.16 -3.90 -14.90
N ALA A 54 -11.86 -5.02 -14.87
CA ALA A 54 -13.03 -5.19 -14.04
C ALA A 54 -12.60 -5.34 -12.57
N TYR A 55 -12.77 -4.28 -11.77
CA TYR A 55 -12.57 -4.32 -10.32
C TYR A 55 -13.77 -3.70 -9.60
N THR A 56 -13.95 -4.06 -8.33
CA THR A 56 -15.10 -3.64 -7.53
C THR A 56 -14.90 -2.21 -6.99
N SER A 57 -14.23 -2.09 -5.85
CA SER A 57 -13.84 -0.82 -5.21
C SER A 57 -12.32 -0.62 -5.21
N HIS A 58 -11.56 -1.71 -5.26
CA HIS A 58 -10.10 -1.70 -5.22
C HIS A 58 -9.57 -2.80 -6.12
N ASN A 59 -8.61 -2.47 -6.99
CA ASN A 59 -7.77 -3.49 -7.62
C ASN A 59 -6.54 -3.73 -6.73
N SER A 60 -6.59 -4.72 -5.85
CA SER A 60 -5.49 -4.94 -4.89
C SER A 60 -5.39 -6.38 -4.41
N SER A 61 -4.19 -6.92 -4.47
CA SER A 61 -3.86 -8.24 -3.92
C SER A 61 -3.54 -8.16 -2.41
N MET A 62 -3.86 -9.24 -1.70
CA MET A 62 -3.44 -9.47 -0.32
C MET A 62 -2.35 -10.53 -0.29
N CYS A 63 -1.29 -10.30 0.48
CA CYS A 63 -0.25 -11.29 0.65
C CYS A 63 0.26 -11.36 2.09
N PHE A 64 0.65 -12.54 2.54
CA PHE A 64 1.42 -12.72 3.77
C PHE A 64 2.55 -13.72 3.55
N SER A 65 3.50 -13.73 4.49
CA SER A 65 4.64 -14.62 4.45
C SER A 65 4.80 -15.36 5.76
N GLY A 66 5.42 -16.53 5.69
CA GLY A 66 5.78 -17.30 6.88
C GLY A 66 6.66 -18.48 6.55
N SER A 67 6.76 -19.43 7.48
CA SER A 67 7.53 -20.66 7.27
C SER A 67 6.82 -21.91 7.79
N LEU A 68 6.85 -22.98 7.01
CA LEU A 68 6.20 -24.28 7.30
C LEU A 68 7.08 -25.46 6.85
N SER A 69 6.81 -26.67 7.33
CA SER A 69 7.36 -27.88 6.70
C SER A 69 6.63 -28.19 5.37
N GLU A 70 7.19 -29.08 4.55
CA GLU A 70 6.59 -29.50 3.27
C GLU A 70 5.13 -29.95 3.43
N GLY A 71 4.87 -30.88 4.36
CA GLY A 71 3.53 -31.42 4.57
C GLY A 71 2.53 -30.39 5.09
N GLN A 72 2.98 -29.45 5.94
CA GLN A 72 2.13 -28.36 6.41
C GLN A 72 1.84 -27.34 5.29
N LEU A 73 2.80 -27.08 4.41
CA LEU A 73 2.62 -26.16 3.28
C LEU A 73 1.56 -26.69 2.29
N SER A 74 1.58 -27.99 2.01
CA SER A 74 0.55 -28.64 1.19
C SER A 74 -0.84 -28.56 1.85
N ARG A 75 -0.93 -28.81 3.16
CA ARG A 75 -2.19 -28.65 3.91
C ARG A 75 -2.70 -27.21 3.91
N LEU A 76 -1.80 -26.23 4.05
CA LEU A 76 -2.17 -24.82 3.97
C LEU A 76 -2.79 -24.48 2.62
N TRP A 77 -2.25 -25.01 1.52
CA TRP A 77 -2.85 -24.83 0.20
C TRP A 77 -4.29 -25.36 0.13
N GLU A 78 -4.49 -26.61 0.57
CA GLU A 78 -5.80 -27.25 0.57
C GLU A 78 -6.82 -26.44 1.38
N LYS A 79 -6.43 -26.01 2.58
CA LYS A 79 -7.27 -25.18 3.42
C LYS A 79 -7.54 -23.80 2.84
N ALA A 80 -6.54 -23.19 2.21
CA ALA A 80 -6.72 -21.90 1.54
C ALA A 80 -7.76 -22.00 0.41
N ALA A 81 -7.69 -23.06 -0.39
CA ALA A 81 -8.67 -23.37 -1.43
C ALA A 81 -10.08 -23.57 -0.86
N GLU A 82 -10.22 -24.36 0.21
CA GLU A 82 -11.50 -24.57 0.91
C GLU A 82 -12.11 -23.25 1.40
N ILE A 83 -11.30 -22.40 2.06
CA ILE A 83 -11.74 -21.09 2.57
C ILE A 83 -12.19 -20.19 1.43
N ILE A 84 -11.43 -20.10 0.33
CA ILE A 84 -11.80 -19.29 -0.83
C ILE A 84 -13.14 -19.76 -1.40
N MET A 85 -13.29 -21.07 -1.62
CA MET A 85 -14.52 -21.62 -2.21
C MET A 85 -15.74 -21.44 -1.31
N ALA A 86 -15.57 -21.51 0.01
CA ALA A 86 -16.64 -21.33 0.98
C ALA A 86 -17.05 -19.86 1.16
N GLU A 87 -16.12 -18.92 1.01
CA GLU A 87 -16.32 -17.53 1.43
C GLU A 87 -16.28 -16.48 0.33
N LYS A 88 -15.81 -16.83 -0.88
CA LYS A 88 -15.77 -15.89 -2.00
C LYS A 88 -17.16 -15.36 -2.32
N ALA A 89 -17.21 -14.14 -2.85
CA ALA A 89 -18.44 -13.63 -3.43
C ALA A 89 -18.87 -14.49 -4.63
N GLU A 90 -20.17 -14.46 -4.93
CA GLU A 90 -20.78 -15.28 -5.98
C GLU A 90 -20.17 -14.98 -7.35
N THR A 91 -19.98 -13.69 -7.65
CA THR A 91 -19.44 -13.19 -8.92
C THR A 91 -17.92 -13.00 -8.93
N ALA A 92 -17.23 -13.33 -7.82
CA ALA A 92 -15.79 -13.18 -7.71
C ALA A 92 -15.02 -14.16 -8.61
N ASP A 93 -13.81 -13.75 -8.96
CA ASP A 93 -12.89 -14.48 -9.83
C ASP A 93 -11.53 -14.72 -9.13
N PRO A 94 -11.49 -15.53 -8.05
CA PRO A 94 -10.32 -15.53 -7.19
C PRO A 94 -9.12 -16.23 -7.81
N GLY A 95 -7.95 -15.64 -7.56
CA GLY A 95 -6.66 -16.29 -7.76
C GLY A 95 -5.96 -16.55 -6.43
N LEU A 96 -5.28 -17.69 -6.35
CA LEU A 96 -4.41 -18.04 -5.22
C LEU A 96 -3.01 -18.35 -5.73
N CYS A 97 -2.02 -17.73 -5.12
CA CYS A 97 -0.61 -17.94 -5.41
C CYS A 97 0.13 -18.37 -4.14
N LEU A 98 0.89 -19.47 -4.22
CA LEU A 98 1.83 -19.92 -3.20
C LEU A 98 3.22 -20.00 -3.81
N CYS A 99 4.09 -19.09 -3.41
CA CYS A 99 5.49 -19.03 -3.85
C CYS A 99 6.40 -19.46 -2.71
N ARG A 100 7.04 -20.62 -2.84
CA ARG A 100 8.05 -21.12 -1.90
C ARG A 100 9.46 -20.70 -2.32
N LEU A 101 10.22 -20.13 -1.39
CA LEU A 101 11.47 -19.44 -1.69
C LEU A 101 12.67 -20.38 -1.85
N ASP A 102 12.58 -21.61 -1.35
CA ASP A 102 13.62 -22.63 -1.50
C ASP A 102 13.75 -23.17 -2.94
N GLN A 103 12.72 -23.00 -3.76
CA GLN A 103 12.68 -23.48 -5.16
C GLN A 103 12.55 -22.35 -6.19
N LEU A 104 12.57 -21.09 -5.74
CA LEU A 104 12.45 -19.92 -6.61
C LEU A 104 13.78 -19.64 -7.33
N LYS A 105 13.80 -19.82 -8.65
CA LYS A 105 15.02 -19.72 -9.48
C LYS A 105 15.27 -18.31 -10.02
N PHE A 106 14.20 -17.60 -10.37
CA PHE A 106 14.27 -16.30 -11.08
C PHE A 106 13.44 -15.23 -10.35
N PRO A 107 13.82 -14.85 -9.11
CA PRO A 107 13.09 -13.89 -8.30
C PRO A 107 12.88 -12.53 -9.00
N GLU A 108 13.85 -12.09 -9.80
CA GLU A 108 13.82 -10.84 -10.56
C GLU A 108 12.66 -10.76 -11.57
N LYS A 109 12.25 -11.90 -12.14
CA LYS A 109 11.10 -11.95 -13.05
C LYS A 109 9.80 -11.76 -12.29
N LEU A 110 9.69 -12.30 -11.08
CA LEU A 110 8.53 -12.11 -10.22
C LEU A 110 8.43 -10.65 -9.74
N LEU A 111 9.57 -10.05 -9.35
CA LEU A 111 9.65 -8.61 -9.03
C LEU A 111 9.17 -7.74 -10.21
N THR A 112 9.67 -8.05 -11.41
CA THR A 112 9.31 -7.32 -12.63
C THR A 112 7.83 -7.45 -12.94
N PHE A 113 7.26 -8.66 -12.80
CA PHE A 113 5.84 -8.90 -13.00
C PHE A 113 4.96 -8.13 -12.01
N GLY A 114 5.31 -8.15 -10.73
CA GLY A 114 4.62 -7.37 -9.71
C GLY A 114 4.57 -5.88 -10.05
N LYS A 115 5.71 -5.29 -10.47
CA LYS A 115 5.77 -3.89 -10.89
C LYS A 115 5.05 -3.62 -12.22
N LYS A 116 5.04 -4.59 -13.15
CA LYS A 116 4.27 -4.51 -14.39
C LYS A 116 2.75 -4.45 -14.09
N ALA A 117 2.27 -5.25 -13.14
CA ALA A 117 0.85 -5.29 -12.76
C ALA A 117 0.34 -3.98 -12.11
N GLN A 118 1.24 -3.12 -11.65
CA GLN A 118 0.91 -1.78 -11.15
C GLN A 118 0.78 -0.72 -12.28
N ARG A 119 1.20 -1.05 -13.51
CA ARG A 119 1.43 -0.06 -14.59
C ARG A 119 0.81 -0.42 -15.93
N SER A 120 0.47 -1.68 -16.16
CA SER A 120 -0.09 -2.15 -17.42
C SER A 120 -1.08 -3.27 -17.22
N VAL A 121 -2.04 -3.38 -18.14
CA VAL A 121 -2.93 -4.54 -18.26
C VAL A 121 -2.09 -5.75 -18.70
N ILE A 122 -2.22 -6.86 -17.98
CA ILE A 122 -1.48 -8.11 -18.20
C ILE A 122 -2.46 -9.20 -18.61
N LYS A 123 -2.04 -10.10 -19.49
CA LYS A 123 -2.85 -11.27 -19.86
C LYS A 123 -2.67 -12.41 -18.86
N LYS A 124 -3.72 -13.21 -18.66
CA LYS A 124 -3.72 -14.35 -17.73
C LYS A 124 -2.62 -15.37 -18.06
N GLU A 125 -2.37 -15.61 -19.34
CA GLU A 125 -1.37 -16.55 -19.83
C GLU A 125 0.04 -16.16 -19.38
N GLU A 126 0.35 -14.86 -19.35
CA GLU A 126 1.65 -14.34 -18.91
C GLU A 126 1.90 -14.68 -17.42
N ALA A 127 0.86 -14.70 -16.59
CA ALA A 127 0.97 -15.07 -15.19
C ALA A 127 1.35 -16.55 -15.04
N TYR A 128 0.68 -17.42 -15.77
CA TYR A 128 0.97 -18.86 -15.73
C TYR A 128 2.32 -19.23 -16.32
N ASP A 129 2.68 -18.64 -17.46
CA ASP A 129 3.99 -18.84 -18.07
C ASP A 129 5.09 -18.42 -17.10
N LEU A 130 4.92 -17.29 -16.42
CA LEU A 130 5.85 -16.84 -15.42
C LEU A 130 5.92 -17.82 -14.24
N ALA A 131 4.79 -18.17 -13.62
CA ALA A 131 4.74 -19.06 -12.47
C ALA A 131 5.44 -20.41 -12.74
N ARG A 132 5.23 -20.98 -13.93
CA ARG A 132 5.94 -22.19 -14.39
C ARG A 132 7.45 -21.95 -14.53
N SER A 133 7.84 -20.82 -15.11
CA SER A 133 9.25 -20.53 -15.42
C SER A 133 10.10 -20.22 -14.19
N VAL A 134 9.54 -19.56 -13.17
CA VAL A 134 10.29 -19.14 -11.97
C VAL A 134 10.56 -20.27 -10.99
N GLY A 135 9.79 -21.36 -11.05
CA GLY A 135 9.88 -22.49 -10.12
C GLY A 135 9.30 -22.15 -8.73
N GLY A 136 8.92 -23.19 -7.98
CA GLY A 136 8.41 -23.03 -6.61
C GLY A 136 7.12 -22.21 -6.48
N THR A 137 6.40 -21.95 -7.57
CA THR A 137 5.19 -21.13 -7.55
C THR A 137 4.00 -21.96 -8.01
N ARG A 138 3.05 -22.19 -7.10
CA ARG A 138 1.74 -22.78 -7.41
C ARG A 138 0.74 -21.64 -7.59
N LEU A 139 -0.02 -21.68 -8.69
CA LEU A 139 -0.97 -20.64 -9.09
C LEU A 139 -2.22 -21.32 -9.62
N GLU A 140 -3.39 -21.03 -9.04
CA GLU A 140 -4.66 -21.64 -9.45
C GLU A 140 -5.83 -20.66 -9.36
N GLU A 141 -6.85 -20.94 -10.17
CA GLU A 141 -8.13 -20.22 -10.28
C GLU A 141 -9.19 -20.87 -9.40
N PHE A 142 -10.06 -20.05 -8.78
CA PHE A 142 -11.14 -20.52 -7.91
C PHE A 142 -12.51 -19.91 -8.28
N GLY A 143 -12.68 -19.46 -9.51
CA GLY A 143 -13.96 -18.95 -10.00
C GLY A 143 -13.85 -18.18 -11.32
N GLY A 144 -15.01 -17.74 -11.82
CA GLY A 144 -15.10 -16.77 -12.91
C GLY A 144 -14.33 -17.12 -14.18
N THR A 145 -13.64 -16.11 -14.71
CA THR A 145 -12.78 -16.18 -15.91
C THR A 145 -11.32 -16.53 -15.58
N GLY A 146 -10.98 -16.61 -14.31
CA GLY A 146 -9.66 -16.91 -13.77
C GLY A 146 -8.73 -15.71 -13.60
N ILE A 147 -9.17 -14.46 -13.74
CA ILE A 147 -8.25 -13.32 -13.85
C ILE A 147 -7.55 -12.96 -12.53
N GLY A 148 -8.10 -13.35 -11.37
CA GLY A 148 -7.50 -13.08 -10.07
C GLY A 148 -6.07 -13.64 -9.92
N VAL A 149 -5.68 -14.63 -10.73
CA VAL A 149 -4.31 -15.19 -10.72
C VAL A 149 -3.24 -14.16 -11.08
N ILE A 150 -3.58 -13.16 -11.90
CA ILE A 150 -2.67 -12.06 -12.24
C ILE A 150 -2.31 -11.29 -10.97
N GLY A 151 -3.34 -10.93 -10.21
CA GLY A 151 -3.19 -10.16 -8.98
C GLY A 151 -2.51 -10.97 -7.88
N ALA A 152 -2.88 -12.24 -7.70
CA ALA A 152 -2.24 -13.13 -6.74
C ALA A 152 -0.74 -13.31 -7.01
N LEU A 153 -0.34 -13.53 -8.26
CA LEU A 153 1.07 -13.65 -8.63
C LEU A 153 1.82 -12.30 -8.48
N ALA A 154 1.18 -11.19 -8.85
CA ALA A 154 1.73 -9.86 -8.66
C ALA A 154 1.98 -9.56 -7.18
N GLY A 155 1.07 -9.96 -6.29
CA GLY A 155 1.24 -9.86 -4.84
C GLY A 155 2.51 -10.53 -4.35
N ALA A 156 2.87 -11.70 -4.89
CA ALA A 156 4.09 -12.41 -4.50
C ALA A 156 5.35 -11.64 -4.92
N GLY A 157 5.36 -11.09 -6.13
CA GLY A 157 6.46 -10.23 -6.61
C GLY A 157 6.59 -8.92 -5.83
N LEU A 158 5.47 -8.29 -5.51
CA LEU A 158 5.47 -7.05 -4.73
C LEU A 158 5.91 -7.29 -3.28
N ARG A 159 5.46 -8.38 -2.65
CA ARG A 159 5.92 -8.80 -1.32
C ARG A 159 7.41 -9.15 -1.30
N LEU A 160 7.88 -9.87 -2.31
CA LEU A 160 9.30 -10.21 -2.49
C LEU A 160 10.20 -8.97 -2.55
N SER A 161 9.71 -7.86 -3.09
CA SER A 161 10.50 -6.62 -3.21
C SER A 161 10.90 -6.01 -1.88
N GLY A 162 10.19 -6.34 -0.79
CA GLY A 162 10.37 -5.71 0.52
C GLY A 162 10.04 -4.22 0.57
N ASN A 163 9.58 -3.63 -0.53
CA ASN A 163 9.40 -2.19 -0.72
C ASN A 163 8.00 -1.84 -1.24
N ASP A 164 7.05 -2.76 -1.04
CA ASP A 164 5.66 -2.61 -1.43
C ASP A 164 4.77 -3.32 -0.42
N GLY A 165 3.56 -2.80 -0.26
CA GLY A 165 2.56 -3.37 0.63
C GLY A 165 2.32 -2.49 1.84
N SER A 166 1.04 -2.25 2.12
CA SER A 166 0.62 -1.65 3.38
C SER A 166 -0.03 -2.69 4.29
N ILE A 167 0.26 -2.64 5.58
CA ILE A 167 -0.28 -3.61 6.52
C ILE A 167 -1.79 -3.49 6.61
N ARG A 168 -2.45 -4.64 6.51
CA ARG A 168 -3.90 -4.75 6.63
C ARG A 168 -4.32 -4.59 8.08
N GLY A 169 -5.43 -3.89 8.28
CA GLY A 169 -5.94 -3.53 9.59
C GLY A 169 -5.64 -2.08 9.90
N LYS A 170 -6.19 -1.60 11.02
CA LYS A 170 -5.83 -0.31 11.58
C LYS A 170 -4.79 -0.58 12.65
N SER A 171 -3.51 -0.43 12.32
CA SER A 171 -2.45 -0.58 13.32
C SER A 171 -2.52 0.61 14.27
N GLY A 172 -2.56 0.32 15.58
CA GLY A 172 -2.68 1.34 16.62
C GLY A 172 -4.12 1.76 16.97
N ILE A 173 -5.14 0.89 16.79
CA ILE A 173 -6.50 1.18 17.26
C ILE A 173 -6.48 1.58 18.74
N GLY A 174 -6.93 2.81 19.01
CA GLY A 174 -7.77 3.07 20.18
C GLY A 174 -7.16 3.76 21.39
N THR A 175 -6.15 4.63 21.25
CA THR A 175 -5.82 5.80 22.15
C THR A 175 -4.33 6.18 22.03
N CYS A 176 -3.89 6.64 20.86
CA CYS A 176 -2.72 7.54 20.80
C CYS A 176 -3.17 8.99 20.68
N GLN A 177 -4.19 9.36 21.46
CA GLN A 177 -4.51 10.78 21.74
C GLN A 177 -3.46 11.42 22.66
N THR A 178 -2.27 10.84 22.73
CA THR A 178 -1.13 11.36 23.45
C THR A 178 0.01 11.54 22.46
N THR A 179 0.82 12.55 22.71
CA THR A 179 2.05 12.75 21.96
C THR A 179 3.12 11.90 22.63
N LEU A 180 3.74 11.01 21.86
CA LEU A 180 4.88 10.19 22.30
C LEU A 180 6.12 10.63 21.54
N SER A 181 7.30 10.34 22.07
CA SER A 181 8.52 10.39 21.26
C SER A 181 8.44 9.38 20.09
N ALA A 182 9.18 9.61 19.02
CA ALA A 182 9.23 8.70 17.89
C ALA A 182 9.69 7.29 18.32
N ALA A 183 10.62 7.18 19.27
CA ALA A 183 11.08 5.91 19.81
C ALA A 183 9.98 5.14 20.56
N GLU A 184 9.24 5.82 21.44
CA GLU A 184 8.11 5.20 22.15
C GLU A 184 7.01 4.76 21.18
N MET A 185 6.74 5.58 20.16
CA MET A 185 5.75 5.26 19.14
C MET A 185 6.19 4.10 18.24
N GLN A 186 7.48 3.96 17.93
CA GLN A 186 8.03 2.80 17.21
C GLN A 186 7.76 1.50 17.97
N ASN A 187 8.11 1.47 19.26
CA ASN A 187 7.87 0.32 20.13
C ASN A 187 6.39 -0.01 20.23
N ARG A 188 5.52 1.00 20.39
CA ARG A 188 4.07 0.81 20.51
C ARG A 188 3.45 0.23 19.24
N LEU A 189 3.94 0.62 18.08
CA LEU A 189 3.43 0.15 16.79
C LEU A 189 4.11 -1.13 16.29
N GLY A 190 5.21 -1.56 16.93
CA GLY A 190 6.02 -2.68 16.46
C GLY A 190 6.67 -2.41 15.11
N VAL A 191 7.11 -1.17 14.86
CA VAL A 191 7.76 -0.74 13.62
C VAL A 191 9.22 -0.39 13.85
N SER A 192 10.04 -0.58 12.82
CA SER A 192 11.46 -0.24 12.88
C SER A 192 11.68 1.27 12.90
N HIS A 193 10.89 2.01 12.12
CA HIS A 193 11.04 3.46 11.98
C HIS A 193 9.68 4.15 11.84
N ILE A 194 9.67 5.43 12.20
CA ILE A 194 8.63 6.37 11.80
C ILE A 194 9.27 7.33 10.81
N ILE A 195 8.62 7.48 9.65
CA ILE A 195 9.11 8.34 8.58
C ILE A 195 8.12 9.46 8.28
N GLU A 196 8.66 10.57 7.81
CA GLU A 196 7.91 11.61 7.14
C GLU A 196 7.45 11.18 5.75
N ARG A 197 6.59 11.99 5.14
CA ARG A 197 6.18 11.79 3.74
C ARG A 197 7.34 11.87 2.75
N SER A 198 8.40 12.59 3.11
CA SER A 198 9.66 12.66 2.34
C SER A 198 10.42 11.33 2.31
N GLY A 199 10.13 10.41 3.23
CA GLY A 199 10.90 9.20 3.49
C GLY A 199 11.99 9.38 4.55
N ALA A 200 12.20 10.60 5.07
CA ALA A 200 13.16 10.84 6.14
C ALA A 200 12.72 10.17 7.45
N VAL A 201 13.64 9.49 8.13
CA VAL A 201 13.42 8.90 9.46
C VAL A 201 13.38 10.00 10.50
N LEU A 202 12.37 9.97 11.36
CA LEU A 202 12.26 10.92 12.46
C LEU A 202 13.31 10.64 13.53
N PRO A 203 14.00 11.67 14.05
CA PRO A 203 14.84 11.54 15.23
C PRO A 203 14.08 10.94 16.42
N PRO A 204 14.71 10.11 17.27
CA PRO A 204 14.05 9.36 18.36
C PRO A 204 13.18 10.21 19.29
N ASP A 205 13.63 11.43 19.62
CA ASP A 205 12.96 12.34 20.56
C ASP A 205 11.87 13.20 19.90
N THR A 206 11.64 13.05 18.59
CA THR A 206 10.64 13.85 17.87
C THR A 206 9.24 13.54 18.39
N PRO A 207 8.46 14.54 18.80
CA PRO A 207 7.08 14.33 19.22
C PRO A 207 6.20 13.86 18.05
N VAL A 208 5.56 12.71 18.19
CA VAL A 208 4.65 12.10 17.22
C VAL A 208 3.25 11.96 17.82
N TYR A 209 2.25 12.40 17.06
CA TYR A 209 0.84 12.26 17.40
C TYR A 209 0.11 11.47 16.31
N ILE A 210 -0.70 10.49 16.72
CA ILE A 210 -1.50 9.66 15.81
C ILE A 210 -2.97 9.73 16.25
N GLU A 211 -3.77 10.43 15.46
CA GLU A 211 -5.19 10.67 15.75
C GLU A 211 -6.00 9.36 15.69
N ASP A 212 -6.08 8.74 14.50
CA ASP A 212 -6.92 7.55 14.29
C ASP A 212 -6.10 6.25 14.28
N TYR A 213 -5.15 6.15 13.35
CA TYR A 213 -4.31 4.97 13.13
C TYR A 213 -3.05 5.35 12.35
N ALA A 214 -1.99 4.58 12.59
CA ALA A 214 -0.76 4.68 11.81
C ALA A 214 -0.94 3.92 10.49
N LYS A 215 -0.53 4.53 9.38
CA LYS A 215 -0.37 3.77 8.14
C LYS A 215 1.00 3.09 8.19
N ILE A 216 1.00 1.76 8.33
CA ILE A 216 2.22 0.95 8.30
C ILE A 216 2.42 0.39 6.89
N VAL A 217 3.65 0.47 6.40
CA VAL A 217 4.09 -0.04 5.10
C VAL A 217 5.33 -0.92 5.25
N LEU A 218 5.56 -1.78 4.26
CA LEU A 218 6.79 -2.55 4.14
C LEU A 218 7.79 -1.76 3.29
N LEU A 219 8.94 -1.43 3.87
CA LEU A 219 10.04 -0.71 3.22
C LEU A 219 11.37 -1.36 3.63
N GLY A 220 12.21 -1.75 2.67
CA GLY A 220 13.47 -2.45 2.94
C GLY A 220 13.29 -3.74 3.74
N HIS A 221 12.18 -4.46 3.56
CA HIS A 221 11.77 -5.62 4.39
C HIS A 221 11.55 -5.28 5.88
N GLN A 222 11.27 -4.01 6.20
CA GLN A 222 10.95 -3.55 7.54
C GLN A 222 9.56 -2.92 7.59
N LEU A 223 8.91 -3.03 8.74
CA LEU A 223 7.68 -2.29 9.00
C LEU A 223 8.03 -0.86 9.36
N VAL A 224 7.42 0.09 8.64
CA VAL A 224 7.64 1.52 8.83
C VAL A 224 6.29 2.22 8.91
N ALA A 225 6.13 3.13 9.87
CA ALA A 225 4.92 3.95 10.01
C ALA A 225 5.11 5.33 9.40
N TRP A 226 4.12 5.79 8.63
CA TRP A 226 4.09 7.18 8.13
C TRP A 226 3.47 8.11 9.16
N GLN A 227 4.18 9.21 9.47
CA GLN A 227 3.58 10.34 10.17
C GLN A 227 2.74 11.15 9.16
N LYS A 228 1.47 11.42 9.52
CA LYS A 228 0.69 12.47 8.83
C LYS A 228 1.04 13.81 9.47
N GLU A 229 1.32 14.83 8.66
CA GLU A 229 1.40 16.20 9.16
C GLU A 229 0.08 16.57 9.86
N THR A 230 0.14 16.89 11.15
CA THR A 230 -0.98 17.48 11.86
C THR A 230 -0.99 18.98 11.62
N LYS A 231 -2.19 19.59 11.48
CA LYS A 231 -2.36 21.05 11.33
C LYS A 231 -1.64 21.86 12.43
N GLN A 232 -1.43 21.27 13.60
CA GLN A 232 -0.74 21.89 14.73
C GLN A 232 0.78 22.03 14.50
N MET A 233 1.42 21.08 13.79
CA MET A 233 2.82 21.19 13.36
C MET A 233 2.98 22.17 12.20
N ALA A 234 2.02 22.22 11.27
CA ALA A 234 2.03 23.21 10.18
C ALA A 234 1.98 24.65 10.72
N LEU A 235 1.26 24.88 11.83
CA LEU A 235 1.19 26.17 12.52
C LEU A 235 2.47 26.52 13.29
N SER A 236 3.28 25.55 13.74
CA SER A 236 4.56 25.81 14.39
C SER A 236 5.69 26.04 13.39
N SER A 237 5.68 25.38 12.23
CA SER A 237 6.64 25.63 11.13
C SER A 237 6.46 26.98 10.45
N VAL A 238 5.26 27.58 10.50
CA VAL A 238 4.99 28.93 9.98
C VAL A 238 5.44 30.03 10.96
N LYS A 239 5.84 29.67 12.20
CA LYS A 239 6.28 30.65 13.23
C LYS A 239 7.75 31.05 13.16
N ASN A 240 8.55 30.48 12.25
CA ASN A 240 9.87 31.01 11.93
C ASN A 240 9.77 31.86 10.66
N PRO A 241 9.44 33.16 10.74
CA PRO A 241 9.68 34.03 9.61
C PRO A 241 11.19 34.01 9.34
N ILE A 242 11.56 33.62 8.13
CA ILE A 242 12.89 33.87 7.59
C ILE A 242 13.13 35.38 7.76
N SER A 243 14.03 35.77 8.66
CA SER A 243 14.43 37.16 8.80
C SER A 243 15.32 37.51 7.61
N ILE A 244 14.70 37.98 6.53
CA ILE A 244 15.41 38.62 5.42
C ILE A 244 15.82 40.02 5.92
N PRO A 245 17.12 40.36 5.99
CA PRO A 245 17.55 41.69 6.38
C PRO A 245 17.05 42.71 5.34
N GLY A 246 16.22 43.67 5.75
CA GLY A 246 15.86 44.83 4.91
C GLY A 246 14.37 45.18 4.79
N ILE A 247 13.43 44.38 5.30
CA ILE A 247 11.99 44.69 5.21
C ILE A 247 11.48 45.20 6.56
N LYS A 248 11.16 46.50 6.64
CA LYS A 248 10.53 47.11 7.81
C LYS A 248 9.12 46.55 8.03
N LYS A 249 8.84 46.16 9.28
CA LYS A 249 7.49 45.85 9.80
C LYS A 249 6.52 46.98 9.47
N GLN A 250 5.41 46.68 8.81
CA GLN A 250 4.22 47.52 8.89
C GLN A 250 2.94 46.68 8.93
N ALA A 251 2.12 47.04 9.93
CA ALA A 251 0.72 46.70 10.14
C ALA A 251 0.35 45.24 10.46
N ALA A 252 0.18 45.00 11.76
CA ALA A 252 -0.75 44.02 12.28
C ALA A 252 -2.19 44.37 11.85
N GLY A 253 -2.93 43.41 11.29
CA GLY A 253 -4.33 43.59 10.91
C GLY A 253 -5.00 42.32 10.40
N ASN A 254 -5.81 41.71 11.27
CA ASN A 254 -6.93 40.79 11.00
C ASN A 254 -6.71 39.54 10.12
N TRP A 255 -6.32 38.42 10.75
CA TRP A 255 -6.25 37.08 10.16
C TRP A 255 -7.60 36.31 10.08
N ALA A 256 -8.72 36.96 10.41
CA ALA A 256 -10.01 36.27 10.55
C ALA A 256 -10.86 36.15 9.26
N ALA A 257 -10.49 36.78 8.14
CA ALA A 257 -11.39 36.92 6.99
C ALA A 257 -11.09 36.03 5.75
N LEU A 258 -10.10 35.13 5.80
CA LEU A 258 -9.70 34.32 4.63
C LEU A 258 -10.21 32.87 4.63
N PHE A 259 -11.11 32.50 5.55
CA PHE A 259 -11.73 31.17 5.61
C PHE A 259 -13.20 31.18 5.17
N SER A 260 -13.47 31.39 3.88
CA SER A 260 -14.75 30.98 3.31
C SER A 260 -14.64 30.70 1.81
N SER A 261 -14.02 29.60 1.41
CA SER A 261 -14.32 28.88 0.15
C SER A 261 -13.31 27.77 -0.13
N VAL A 262 -13.41 26.65 0.57
CA VAL A 262 -12.95 25.37 0.01
C VAL A 262 -14.06 24.35 0.23
N THR A 263 -14.88 24.19 -0.80
CA THR A 263 -15.91 23.16 -0.86
C THR A 263 -15.21 21.80 -0.97
N MET A 264 -15.38 20.98 0.05
CA MET A 264 -14.78 19.65 0.14
C MET A 264 -15.54 18.67 -0.76
N MET A 265 -15.02 18.38 -1.96
CA MET A 265 -15.50 17.24 -2.74
C MET A 265 -14.96 15.94 -2.10
N ARG A 266 -15.84 15.21 -1.40
CA ARG A 266 -15.59 13.83 -1.00
C ARG A 266 -15.63 12.93 -2.25
N LYS A 267 -14.48 12.38 -2.66
CA LYS A 267 -14.42 11.14 -3.43
C LYS A 267 -13.48 10.17 -2.74
N SER A 268 -14.07 9.07 -2.28
CA SER A 268 -13.43 7.92 -1.66
C SER A 268 -12.75 7.05 -2.72
N ALA A 269 -11.42 7.14 -2.82
CA ALA A 269 -10.49 6.12 -3.32
C ALA A 269 -9.09 6.76 -3.28
N TRP A 270 -8.26 6.44 -2.29
CA TRP A 270 -6.97 7.11 -2.14
C TRP A 270 -5.86 6.37 -2.89
N THR A 271 -5.77 6.65 -4.19
CA THR A 271 -4.49 6.80 -4.90
C THR A 271 -4.31 8.29 -5.15
N ILE A 272 -3.31 8.92 -4.54
CA ILE A 272 -3.06 10.36 -4.73
C ILE A 272 -2.21 10.52 -5.99
N TRP A 273 -2.83 10.92 -7.10
CA TRP A 273 -2.13 11.46 -8.26
C TRP A 273 -1.96 12.98 -8.06
N ILE A 274 -0.72 13.46 -8.01
CA ILE A 274 -0.42 14.90 -7.95
C ILE A 274 -0.22 15.39 -9.38
N LYS A 275 -1.10 16.27 -9.88
CA LYS A 275 -0.74 17.19 -10.96
C LYS A 275 0.15 18.29 -10.35
N PRO A 276 1.34 18.58 -10.87
CA PRO A 276 2.10 19.72 -10.41
C PRO A 276 1.38 21.00 -10.89
N ALA A 277 0.74 21.73 -9.97
CA ALA A 277 0.35 23.10 -10.21
C ALA A 277 1.55 23.99 -9.87
N VAL A 278 2.49 24.14 -10.81
CA VAL A 278 3.51 25.19 -10.70
C VAL A 278 2.79 26.51 -10.97
N THR A 279 2.61 27.33 -9.93
CA THR A 279 2.15 28.71 -10.10
C THR A 279 3.40 29.58 -10.12
N VAL A 280 3.78 30.07 -11.31
CA VAL A 280 4.82 31.09 -11.43
C VAL A 280 4.17 32.45 -11.24
N PHE A 281 4.62 33.20 -10.23
CA PHE A 281 4.28 34.61 -10.09
C PHE A 281 5.28 35.42 -10.90
N THR A 282 4.80 36.18 -11.89
CA THR A 282 5.57 37.28 -12.48
C THR A 282 5.29 38.54 -11.66
N GLY A 283 6.25 39.47 -11.64
CA GLY A 283 6.39 40.57 -10.67
C GLY A 283 5.26 41.64 -10.62
N ASP A 284 4.12 41.37 -11.24
CA ASP A 284 3.11 42.39 -11.56
C ASP A 284 1.74 42.04 -10.91
N GLY A 285 1.68 41.02 -10.05
CA GLY A 285 0.54 40.77 -9.16
C GLY A 285 -0.77 40.30 -9.83
N GLN A 286 -0.79 40.01 -11.13
CA GLN A 286 -1.99 39.53 -11.85
C GLN A 286 -1.97 38.01 -12.06
N ARG A 287 -3.06 37.33 -11.71
CA ARG A 287 -3.29 35.91 -12.02
C ARG A 287 -3.70 35.76 -13.49
N LYS A 288 -2.89 35.10 -14.33
CA LYS A 288 -3.35 34.56 -15.62
C LYS A 288 -3.46 33.04 -15.54
N ALA A 289 -4.66 32.52 -15.82
CA ALA A 289 -4.86 31.11 -16.10
C ALA A 289 -4.32 30.82 -17.51
N ILE A 290 -3.25 30.04 -17.61
CA ILE A 290 -2.78 29.53 -18.91
C ILE A 290 -3.54 28.22 -19.18
N GLY A 291 -4.53 28.30 -20.07
CA GLY A 291 -5.18 27.14 -20.65
C GLY A 291 -4.28 26.46 -21.70
N ALA A 292 -4.22 25.14 -21.61
CA ALA A 292 -3.90 24.18 -22.67
C ALA A 292 -2.56 24.33 -23.44
N ALA A 293 -1.56 23.51 -23.06
CA ALA A 293 -0.75 22.72 -24.00
C ALA A 293 0.31 21.87 -23.26
N LEU A 294 -0.07 20.70 -22.74
CA LEU A 294 0.87 19.60 -22.56
C LEU A 294 0.20 18.33 -23.08
N LYS A 295 0.45 18.06 -24.36
CA LYS A 295 0.26 16.75 -25.00
C LYS A 295 1.08 15.70 -24.23
N LYS A 296 0.60 14.45 -24.28
CA LYS A 296 1.31 13.19 -23.98
C LYS A 296 2.81 13.39 -23.69
N ASP A 297 3.24 13.14 -22.46
CA ASP A 297 4.35 12.21 -22.17
C ASP A 297 4.72 12.22 -20.67
N ARG A 298 4.86 10.99 -20.13
CA ARG A 298 5.56 10.57 -18.90
C ARG A 298 5.05 11.11 -17.55
N LEU A 299 4.17 10.31 -16.93
CA LEU A 299 4.05 10.23 -15.47
C LEU A 299 5.31 9.51 -14.94
N LEU A 300 6.18 10.23 -14.25
CA LEU A 300 7.29 9.64 -13.50
C LEU A 300 6.77 9.16 -12.13
N PRO A 301 6.98 7.89 -11.76
CA PRO A 301 6.84 7.48 -10.37
C PRO A 301 7.95 8.16 -9.55
N ILE A 302 7.61 8.60 -8.34
CA ILE A 302 8.61 8.92 -7.31
C ILE A 302 9.32 7.60 -6.99
N PHE A 303 10.52 7.42 -7.54
CA PHE A 303 11.45 6.39 -7.09
C PHE A 303 12.16 6.95 -5.86
N LEU A 304 12.01 6.27 -4.72
CA LEU A 304 13.07 6.30 -3.72
C LEU A 304 14.18 5.41 -4.32
N ILE A 305 15.24 6.04 -4.83
CA ILE A 305 16.52 5.35 -4.96
C ILE A 305 17.07 5.29 -3.54
N ILE A 306 16.94 4.12 -2.91
CA ILE A 306 17.84 3.64 -1.86
C ILE A 306 18.21 2.21 -2.26
#